data_AF-A0A3E0N3T5-F1
#
_entry.id   AF-A0A3E0N3T5-F1
#
_cell.length_a   1.000
_cell.length_b   1.000
_cell.length_c   1.000
_cell.angle_alpha   90.00
_cell.angle_beta   90.00
_cell.angle_gamma   90.00
#
_symmetry.space_group_name_H-M   'P 1'
#
loop_
_entity.id
_entity.type
_entity.pdbx_description
1 polymer ?
#
loop_
_entity_poly.entity_id
_entity_poly.type
_entity_poly.pdbx_seq_one_letter_code
_entity_poly.pdbx_strand_id
1 'polypeptide(L)'
;MADELIRVSDTLTRTRARLDPVAAEDAAADDGDAEPAAGAEAAAAPRSKLPLNALAIEEALQSRDRTQNEILDITAEFDSILEELINNNVSYLEKTQERMQGLISRPLKRLIKEDYRAWGIQLRQVRANLEDRDRAVESLDVARAQLAAILQEIEEVLLKMEDFGNFQESLARLRKIIADHKEISRLTREPRERREQIKRDLRRRLLD
;
A
#
# COMPACT_ATOMS: atom_id res chain seq x y z
N MET A 1 -0.59 -3.65 -9.16
CA MET A 1 -1.39 -2.82 -8.25
C MET A 1 -1.18 -1.29 -8.35
N ALA A 2 -0.19 -0.65 -7.67
CA ALA A 2 -0.13 0.82 -7.55
C ALA A 2 -0.02 1.56 -8.90
N ASP A 3 0.85 1.10 -9.79
CA ASP A 3 0.97 1.62 -11.16
C ASP A 3 -0.34 1.53 -11.96
N GLU A 4 -1.16 0.51 -11.68
CA GLU A 4 -2.44 0.34 -12.37
C GLU A 4 -3.46 1.37 -11.88
N LEU A 5 -3.54 1.61 -10.57
CA LEU A 5 -4.41 2.62 -9.98
C LEU A 5 -4.00 4.05 -10.38
N ILE A 6 -2.70 4.32 -10.49
CA ILE A 6 -2.19 5.60 -11.01
C ILE A 6 -2.63 5.80 -12.47
N ARG A 7 -2.50 4.78 -13.31
CA ARG A 7 -3.01 4.84 -14.70
C ARG A 7 -4.51 5.08 -14.77
N VAL A 8 -5.29 4.49 -13.87
CA VAL A 8 -6.73 4.75 -13.77
C VAL A 8 -6.97 6.20 -13.36
N SER A 9 -6.25 6.73 -12.37
CA SER A 9 -6.33 8.13 -11.95
C SER A 9 -6.06 9.11 -13.11
N ASP A 10 -5.00 8.85 -13.89
CA ASP A 10 -4.66 9.66 -15.07
C ASP A 10 -5.75 9.59 -16.14
N THR A 11 -6.36 8.41 -16.29
CA THR A 11 -7.42 8.18 -17.26
C THR A 11 -8.71 8.88 -16.86
N LEU A 12 -9.08 8.84 -15.57
CA LEU A 12 -10.21 9.58 -15.03
C LEU A 12 -9.98 11.10 -15.11
N THR A 13 -8.77 11.57 -14.82
CA THR A 13 -8.38 12.99 -14.96
C THR A 13 -8.49 13.46 -16.41
N ARG A 14 -8.00 12.67 -17.37
CA ARG A 14 -8.18 12.96 -18.80
C ARG A 14 -9.65 12.94 -19.22
N THR A 15 -10.46 12.06 -18.64
CA THR A 15 -11.90 11.98 -18.92
C THR A 15 -12.63 13.22 -18.39
N ARG A 16 -12.23 13.72 -17.20
CA ARG A 16 -12.76 14.95 -16.62
C ARG A 16 -12.47 16.17 -17.50
N ALA A 17 -11.22 16.33 -17.94
CA ALA A 17 -10.83 17.42 -18.83
C ALA A 17 -11.56 17.37 -20.19
N ARG A 18 -11.92 16.17 -20.66
CA ARG A 18 -12.71 16.01 -21.90
C ARG A 18 -14.18 16.33 -21.72
N LEU A 19 -14.77 16.01 -20.56
CA LEU A 19 -16.16 16.31 -20.24
C LEU A 19 -16.36 17.80 -20.01
N ASP A 20 -15.35 18.48 -19.47
CA ASP A 20 -15.44 19.89 -19.12
C ASP A 20 -14.11 20.61 -19.32
N PRO A 21 -13.84 21.07 -20.56
CA PRO A 21 -12.58 21.71 -20.92
C PRO A 21 -12.47 23.16 -20.42
N VAL A 22 -13.59 23.84 -20.15
CA VAL A 22 -13.60 25.25 -19.72
C VAL A 22 -13.08 25.38 -18.28
N ALA A 23 -13.48 24.48 -17.38
CA ALA A 23 -12.91 24.44 -16.04
C ALA A 23 -11.42 24.06 -16.00
N ALA A 24 -10.90 23.37 -17.04
CA ALA A 24 -9.49 23.02 -17.14
C ALA A 24 -8.62 24.21 -17.58
N GLU A 25 -9.17 25.13 -18.38
CA GLU A 25 -8.52 26.41 -18.72
C GLU A 25 -8.59 27.41 -17.56
N ASP A 26 -9.73 27.50 -16.85
CA ASP A 26 -9.86 28.36 -15.66
C ASP A 26 -8.93 27.93 -14.50
N ALA A 27 -8.72 26.62 -14.31
CA ALA A 27 -7.77 26.12 -13.31
C ALA A 27 -6.29 26.31 -13.71
N ALA A 28 -6.00 26.46 -15.01
CA ALA A 28 -4.65 26.78 -15.51
C ALA A 28 -4.37 28.28 -15.56
N ALA A 29 -5.42 29.11 -15.56
CA ALA A 29 -5.32 30.58 -15.57
C ALA A 29 -5.11 31.20 -14.17
N ASP A 30 -5.27 30.42 -13.09
CA ASP A 30 -5.03 30.87 -11.71
C ASP A 30 -3.54 30.88 -11.31
N ASP A 31 -2.64 30.38 -12.18
CA ASP A 31 -1.19 30.42 -11.98
C ASP A 31 -0.51 31.22 -13.12
N GLY A 32 -0.59 32.56 -13.02
CA GLY A 32 0.34 33.49 -13.69
C GLY A 32 -0.12 34.18 -14.97
N ASP A 33 -0.64 35.41 -14.80
CA ASP A 33 -0.50 36.62 -15.63
C ASP A 33 -0.12 36.49 -17.13
N ALA A 34 -1.08 36.71 -18.05
CA ALA A 34 -0.96 37.62 -19.22
C ALA A 34 -2.22 37.62 -20.13
N GLU A 35 -2.51 38.80 -20.69
CA GLU A 35 -3.69 39.28 -21.44
C GLU A 35 -4.22 38.46 -22.66
N PRO A 36 -5.51 38.67 -23.05
CA PRO A 36 -6.17 37.91 -24.09
C PRO A 36 -5.92 38.48 -25.50
N ALA A 37 -5.53 37.63 -26.45
CA ALA A 37 -5.60 37.94 -27.88
C ALA A 37 -6.74 37.16 -28.54
N ALA A 38 -7.73 37.91 -29.01
CA ALA A 38 -8.89 37.41 -29.73
C ALA A 38 -8.53 36.91 -31.15
N GLY A 39 -9.13 35.79 -31.53
CA GLY A 39 -9.54 35.51 -32.92
C GLY A 39 -8.85 34.32 -33.59
N ALA A 40 -9.57 33.20 -33.74
CA ALA A 40 -9.66 32.40 -34.98
C ALA A 40 -10.52 31.14 -34.75
N GLU A 41 -11.82 31.30 -35.01
CA GLU A 41 -12.65 30.46 -35.88
C GLU A 41 -12.36 28.94 -36.02
N ALA A 42 -13.35 28.16 -35.55
CA ALA A 42 -13.88 26.92 -36.12
C ALA A 42 -12.97 25.68 -36.28
N ALA A 43 -13.22 24.65 -35.47
CA ALA A 43 -13.15 23.26 -35.94
C ALA A 43 -13.94 22.28 -35.06
N ALA A 44 -14.93 21.65 -35.69
CA ALA A 44 -15.61 20.41 -35.29
C ALA A 44 -16.54 20.48 -34.06
N ALA A 45 -17.85 20.46 -34.35
CA ALA A 45 -18.84 19.85 -33.46
C ALA A 45 -18.25 18.55 -32.87
N PRO A 46 -18.32 18.34 -31.54
CA PRO A 46 -17.67 17.20 -30.94
C PRO A 46 -18.32 15.94 -31.50
N ARG A 47 -17.63 15.24 -32.40
CA ARG A 47 -17.89 13.81 -32.65
C ARG A 47 -18.02 13.21 -31.26
N SER A 48 -19.19 12.65 -30.96
CA SER A 48 -19.59 12.28 -29.61
C SER A 48 -18.41 11.60 -28.91
N LYS A 49 -17.81 12.27 -27.91
CA LYS A 49 -16.71 11.72 -27.09
C LYS A 49 -17.23 10.73 -26.04
N LEU A 50 -18.55 10.62 -25.96
CA LEU A 50 -19.33 9.64 -25.19
C LEU A 50 -18.79 8.19 -25.27
N PRO A 51 -18.49 7.58 -26.43
CA PRO A 51 -18.00 6.21 -26.48
C PRO A 51 -16.57 6.08 -25.93
N LEU A 52 -15.73 7.11 -26.07
CA LEU A 52 -14.38 7.11 -25.49
C LEU A 52 -14.43 7.25 -23.96
N ASN A 53 -15.32 8.11 -23.45
CA ASN A 53 -15.51 8.28 -22.01
C ASN A 53 -16.13 7.02 -21.40
N ALA A 54 -17.11 6.40 -22.08
CA ALA A 54 -17.69 5.13 -21.65
C ALA A 54 -16.62 4.03 -21.58
N LEU A 55 -15.77 3.90 -22.61
CA LEU A 55 -14.67 2.93 -22.60
C LEU A 55 -13.72 3.16 -21.42
N ALA A 56 -13.33 4.42 -21.16
CA ALA A 56 -12.45 4.76 -20.04
C ALA A 56 -13.05 4.37 -18.67
N ILE A 57 -14.36 4.53 -18.48
CA ILE A 57 -15.05 4.13 -17.25
C ILE A 57 -15.15 2.60 -17.14
N GLU A 58 -15.37 1.88 -18.24
CA GLU A 58 -15.34 0.42 -18.24
C GLU A 58 -13.96 -0.14 -17.90
N GLU A 59 -12.89 0.45 -18.47
CA GLU A 59 -11.52 0.09 -18.13
C GLU A 59 -11.22 0.34 -16.64
N ALA A 60 -11.68 1.45 -16.08
CA ALA A 60 -11.55 1.75 -14.66
C ALA A 60 -12.29 0.73 -13.78
N LEU A 61 -13.48 0.28 -14.18
CA LEU A 61 -14.24 -0.77 -13.47
C LEU A 61 -13.51 -2.12 -13.51
N GLN A 62 -12.97 -2.52 -14.66
CA GLN A 62 -12.20 -3.77 -14.78
C GLN A 62 -10.91 -3.72 -13.95
N SER A 63 -10.21 -2.58 -13.98
CA SER A 63 -9.00 -2.37 -13.20
C SER A 63 -9.27 -2.38 -11.70
N ARG A 64 -10.38 -1.77 -11.26
CA ARG A 64 -10.87 -1.87 -9.88
C ARG A 64 -11.02 -3.33 -9.47
N ASP A 65 -11.72 -4.14 -10.26
CA ASP A 65 -11.98 -5.55 -9.92
C ASP A 65 -10.68 -6.35 -9.83
N ARG A 66 -9.74 -6.13 -10.75
CA ARG A 66 -8.42 -6.78 -10.74
C ARG A 66 -7.61 -6.38 -9.50
N THR A 67 -7.45 -5.09 -9.27
CA THR A 67 -6.67 -4.57 -8.13
C THR A 67 -7.30 -4.95 -6.79
N GLN A 68 -8.63 -5.02 -6.71
CA GLN A 68 -9.33 -5.53 -5.52
C GLN A 68 -8.94 -6.98 -5.22
N ASN A 69 -8.89 -7.84 -6.23
CA ASN A 69 -8.50 -9.24 -6.07
C ASN A 69 -7.02 -9.37 -5.68
N GLU A 70 -6.12 -8.56 -6.28
CA GLU A 70 -4.71 -8.51 -5.87
C GLU A 70 -4.56 -8.17 -4.38
N ILE A 71 -5.30 -7.17 -3.88
CA ILE A 71 -5.25 -6.81 -2.45
C ILE A 71 -5.81 -7.94 -1.58
N LEU A 72 -6.86 -8.64 -2.03
CA LEU A 72 -7.43 -9.77 -1.31
C LEU A 72 -6.42 -10.91 -1.18
N ASP A 73 -5.69 -11.22 -2.24
CA ASP A 73 -4.67 -12.26 -2.25
C ASP A 73 -3.52 -11.89 -1.29
N ILE A 74 -3.01 -10.65 -1.36
CA ILE A 74 -1.98 -10.15 -0.42
C ILE A 74 -2.47 -10.23 1.03
N THR A 75 -3.72 -9.85 1.27
CA THR A 75 -4.32 -9.90 2.61
C THR A 75 -4.38 -11.34 3.13
N ALA A 76 -4.75 -12.30 2.27
CA ALA A 76 -4.82 -13.71 2.63
C ALA A 76 -3.43 -14.29 2.96
N GLU A 77 -2.39 -13.89 2.22
CA GLU A 77 -1.01 -14.27 2.53
C GLU A 77 -0.57 -13.76 3.91
N PHE A 78 -0.89 -12.50 4.24
CA PHE A 78 -0.60 -11.93 5.56
C PHE A 78 -1.34 -12.65 6.69
N ASP A 79 -2.60 -13.02 6.47
CA ASP A 79 -3.37 -13.79 7.44
C ASP A 79 -2.77 -15.18 7.66
N SER A 80 -2.33 -15.86 6.58
CA SER A 80 -1.64 -17.15 6.67
C SER A 80 -0.37 -17.06 7.53
N ILE A 81 0.44 -16.02 7.31
CA ILE A 81 1.66 -15.78 8.13
C ILE A 81 1.28 -15.56 9.60
N LEU A 82 0.23 -14.78 9.87
CA LEU A 82 -0.26 -14.56 11.22
C LEU A 82 -0.71 -15.87 11.89
N GLU A 83 -1.46 -16.71 11.18
CA GLU A 83 -1.90 -18.02 11.65
C GLU A 83 -0.71 -18.92 11.98
N GLU A 84 0.30 -18.98 11.10
CA GLU A 84 1.52 -19.74 11.37
C GLU A 84 2.27 -19.24 12.61
N LEU A 85 2.35 -17.92 12.82
CA LEU A 85 2.98 -17.34 14.00
C LEU A 85 2.23 -17.69 15.29
N ILE A 86 0.89 -17.70 15.24
CA ILE A 86 0.03 -18.05 16.38
C ILE A 86 0.19 -19.54 16.71
N ASN A 87 0.09 -20.39 15.68
CA ASN A 87 0.13 -21.85 15.83
C ASN A 87 1.48 -22.35 16.34
N ASN A 88 2.58 -21.71 15.93
CA ASN A 88 3.92 -22.05 16.41
C ASN A 88 4.25 -21.49 17.82
N ASN A 89 3.24 -20.94 18.51
CA ASN A 89 3.30 -20.36 19.86
C ASN A 89 4.55 -19.50 20.08
N VAL A 90 4.78 -18.58 19.14
CA VAL A 90 5.88 -17.63 19.23
C VAL A 90 5.47 -16.49 20.17
N SER A 91 5.21 -16.82 21.45
CA SER A 91 4.57 -15.92 22.43
C SER A 91 5.36 -14.63 22.68
N TYR A 92 6.66 -14.60 22.36
CA TYR A 92 7.48 -13.39 22.42
C TYR A 92 7.23 -12.41 21.25
N LEU A 93 6.40 -12.77 20.26
CA LEU A 93 6.00 -11.96 19.11
C LEU A 93 4.54 -11.48 19.18
N GLU A 94 3.86 -11.61 20.32
CA GLU A 94 2.45 -11.19 20.46
C GLU A 94 2.24 -9.72 20.04
N LYS A 95 3.10 -8.81 20.50
CA LYS A 95 3.07 -7.39 20.06
C LYS A 95 3.32 -7.20 18.56
N THR A 96 4.10 -8.10 17.96
CA THR A 96 4.42 -8.09 16.53
C THR A 96 3.21 -8.57 15.73
N GLN A 97 2.51 -9.60 16.22
CA GLN A 97 1.24 -10.09 15.65
C GLN A 97 0.15 -9.02 15.73
N GLU A 98 -0.04 -8.39 16.89
CA GLU A 98 -1.01 -7.31 17.06
C GLU A 98 -0.75 -6.13 16.11
N ARG A 99 0.52 -5.73 15.95
CA ARG A 99 0.91 -4.68 15.01
C ARG A 99 0.62 -5.07 13.56
N MET A 100 0.98 -6.29 13.15
CA MET A 100 0.77 -6.76 11.78
C MET A 100 -0.72 -6.89 11.46
N GLN A 101 -1.52 -7.39 12.41
CA GLN A 101 -2.96 -7.46 12.27
C GLN A 101 -3.61 -6.07 12.23
N GLY A 102 -3.18 -5.16 13.11
CA GLY A 102 -3.75 -3.83 13.26
C GLY A 102 -3.35 -2.83 12.18
N LEU A 103 -2.13 -2.92 11.64
CA LEU A 103 -1.56 -1.94 10.72
C LEU A 103 -1.56 -2.40 9.25
N ILE A 104 -1.75 -3.70 8.99
CA ILE A 104 -1.68 -4.25 7.62
C ILE A 104 -2.96 -5.02 7.29
N SER A 105 -3.23 -6.15 7.95
CA SER A 105 -4.38 -7.01 7.58
C SER A 105 -5.74 -6.31 7.75
N ARG A 106 -5.99 -5.64 8.88
CA ARG A 106 -7.27 -4.93 9.10
C ARG A 106 -7.49 -3.75 8.15
N PRO A 107 -6.53 -2.83 7.94
CA PRO A 107 -6.66 -1.76 6.97
C PRO A 107 -6.97 -2.28 5.55
N LEU A 108 -6.23 -3.26 5.03
CA LEU A 108 -6.48 -3.82 3.70
C LEU A 108 -7.90 -4.42 3.58
N LYS A 109 -8.36 -5.15 4.62
CA LYS A 109 -9.73 -5.69 4.64
C LYS A 109 -10.80 -4.61 4.65
N ARG A 110 -10.59 -3.52 5.39
CA ARG A 110 -11.52 -2.37 5.41
C ARG A 110 -11.56 -1.73 4.02
N LEU A 111 -10.39 -1.41 3.46
CA LEU A 111 -10.23 -0.80 2.15
C LEU A 111 -11.01 -1.56 1.07
N ILE A 112 -10.93 -2.89 1.07
CA ILE A 112 -11.66 -3.73 0.12
C ILE A 112 -13.18 -3.69 0.35
N LYS A 113 -13.62 -3.82 1.61
CA LYS A 113 -15.05 -3.95 1.95
C LYS A 113 -15.82 -2.65 1.79
N GLU A 114 -15.18 -1.54 2.06
CA GLU A 114 -15.81 -0.22 2.18
C GLU A 114 -15.41 0.65 0.99
N ASP A 115 -14.14 1.04 0.90
CA ASP A 115 -13.69 2.08 -0.04
C ASP A 115 -13.75 1.61 -1.50
N TYR A 116 -13.25 0.40 -1.79
CA TYR A 116 -13.37 -0.18 -3.13
C TYR A 116 -14.82 -0.40 -3.54
N ARG A 117 -15.70 -0.74 -2.60
CA ARG A 117 -17.12 -0.93 -2.88
C ARG A 117 -17.78 0.42 -3.21
N ALA A 118 -17.51 1.45 -2.41
CA ALA A 118 -18.00 2.80 -2.64
C ALA A 118 -17.51 3.34 -3.99
N TRP A 119 -16.22 3.17 -4.29
CA TRP A 119 -15.63 3.59 -5.56
C TRP A 119 -16.26 2.89 -6.78
N GLY A 120 -16.54 1.59 -6.67
CA GLY A 120 -17.26 0.87 -7.71
C GLY A 120 -18.69 1.36 -7.93
N ILE A 121 -19.38 1.79 -6.87
CA ILE A 121 -20.72 2.40 -6.99
C ILE A 121 -20.60 3.75 -7.71
N GLN A 122 -19.61 4.56 -7.35
CA GLN A 122 -19.40 5.87 -7.99
C GLN A 122 -19.03 5.75 -9.47
N LEU A 123 -18.13 4.84 -9.85
CA LEU A 123 -17.82 4.61 -11.27
C LEU A 123 -19.04 4.18 -12.08
N ARG A 124 -19.94 3.37 -11.50
CA ARG A 124 -21.22 3.02 -12.15
C ARG A 124 -22.17 4.21 -12.25
N GLN A 125 -22.16 5.13 -11.29
CA GLN A 125 -22.92 6.38 -11.37
C GLN A 125 -22.38 7.30 -12.48
N VAL A 126 -21.05 7.42 -12.60
CA VAL A 126 -20.42 8.14 -13.73
C VAL A 126 -20.90 7.57 -15.05
N ARG A 127 -20.84 6.24 -15.21
CA ARG A 127 -21.33 5.55 -16.41
C ARG A 127 -22.78 5.88 -16.72
N ALA A 128 -23.66 5.85 -15.72
CA ALA A 128 -25.08 6.14 -15.88
C ALA A 128 -25.36 7.60 -16.25
N ASN A 129 -24.50 8.52 -15.80
CA ASN A 129 -24.65 9.95 -15.99
C ASN A 129 -23.95 10.49 -17.25
N LEU A 130 -23.23 9.68 -18.03
CA LEU A 130 -22.41 10.16 -19.16
C LEU A 130 -23.16 11.02 -20.20
N GLU A 131 -24.48 10.85 -20.31
CA GLU A 131 -25.34 11.65 -21.20
C GLU A 131 -25.64 13.06 -20.66
N ASP A 132 -25.56 13.24 -19.33
CA ASP A 132 -25.75 14.51 -18.62
C ASP A 132 -24.39 15.00 -18.12
N ARG A 133 -23.82 15.98 -18.84
CA ARG A 133 -22.45 16.49 -18.58
C ARG A 133 -22.25 16.89 -17.12
N ASP A 134 -23.18 17.65 -16.54
CA ASP A 134 -22.98 18.24 -15.22
C ASP A 134 -23.00 17.13 -14.16
N ARG A 135 -23.93 16.17 -14.28
CA ARG A 135 -23.98 15.00 -13.40
C ARG A 135 -22.80 14.05 -13.61
N ALA A 136 -22.32 13.89 -14.84
CA ALA A 136 -21.15 13.08 -15.14
C ALA A 136 -19.89 13.68 -14.51
N VAL A 137 -19.74 14.99 -14.58
CA VAL A 137 -18.63 15.74 -13.98
C VAL A 137 -18.64 15.60 -12.46
N GLU A 138 -19.78 15.85 -11.81
CA GLU A 138 -19.90 15.75 -10.36
C GLU A 138 -19.57 14.34 -9.86
N SER A 139 -20.19 13.31 -10.45
CA SER A 139 -19.92 11.91 -10.08
C SER A 139 -18.47 11.49 -10.37
N LEU A 140 -17.84 12.04 -11.42
CA LEU A 140 -16.45 11.75 -11.76
C LEU A 140 -15.48 12.39 -10.76
N ASP A 141 -15.76 13.60 -10.30
CA ASP A 141 -14.94 14.26 -9.27
C ASP A 141 -15.01 13.50 -7.94
N VAL A 142 -16.20 13.01 -7.56
CA VAL A 142 -16.34 12.12 -6.39
C VAL A 142 -15.55 10.82 -6.57
N ALA A 143 -15.65 10.17 -7.74
CA ALA A 143 -14.91 8.93 -8.01
C ALA A 143 -13.38 9.14 -7.99
N ARG A 144 -12.89 10.29 -8.47
CA ARG A 144 -11.46 10.66 -8.42
C ARG A 144 -10.99 10.91 -6.99
N ALA A 145 -11.77 11.64 -6.18
CA ALA A 145 -11.44 11.88 -4.79
C ALA A 145 -11.35 10.57 -3.98
N GLN A 146 -12.27 9.63 -4.23
CA GLN A 146 -12.22 8.30 -3.60
C GLN A 146 -10.99 7.49 -4.03
N LEU A 147 -10.63 7.52 -5.32
CA LEU A 147 -9.42 6.84 -5.79
C LEU A 147 -8.15 7.43 -5.14
N ALA A 148 -8.08 8.74 -4.98
CA ALA A 148 -6.95 9.39 -4.30
C ALA A 148 -6.85 8.95 -2.84
N ALA A 149 -7.98 8.87 -2.12
CA ALA A 149 -8.00 8.36 -0.75
C ALA A 149 -7.57 6.88 -0.67
N ILE A 150 -8.01 6.04 -1.61
CA ILE A 150 -7.58 4.63 -1.71
C ILE A 150 -6.07 4.53 -1.93
N LEU A 151 -5.52 5.33 -2.85
CA LEU A 151 -4.08 5.36 -3.13
C LEU A 151 -3.28 5.74 -1.90
N GLN A 152 -3.70 6.80 -1.19
CA GLN A 152 -3.04 7.23 0.05
C GLN A 152 -3.06 6.11 1.10
N GLU A 153 -4.19 5.44 1.30
CA GLU A 153 -4.28 4.35 2.28
C GLU A 153 -3.39 3.16 1.90
N ILE A 154 -3.31 2.80 0.61
CA ILE A 154 -2.40 1.76 0.13
C ILE A 154 -0.95 2.15 0.38
N GLU A 155 -0.56 3.40 0.12
CA GLU A 155 0.79 3.91 0.40
C GLU A 155 1.13 3.84 1.89
N GLU A 156 0.19 4.24 2.76
CA GLU A 156 0.36 4.14 4.21
C GLU A 156 0.58 2.70 4.66
N VAL A 157 -0.21 1.75 4.14
CA VAL A 157 -0.04 0.32 4.45
C VAL A 157 1.28 -0.22 3.92
N LEU A 158 1.68 0.15 2.70
CA LEU A 158 2.97 -0.26 2.13
C LEU A 158 4.15 0.23 2.98
N LEU A 159 4.10 1.48 3.46
CA LEU A 159 5.09 2.01 4.39
C LEU A 159 5.15 1.18 5.68
N LYS A 160 4.00 0.77 6.22
CA LYS A 160 3.96 -0.10 7.41
C LYS A 160 4.49 -1.50 7.13
N MET A 161 4.28 -2.04 5.92
CA MET A 161 4.85 -3.32 5.50
C MET A 161 6.37 -3.24 5.38
N GLU A 162 6.91 -2.17 4.80
CA GLU A 162 8.35 -1.92 4.69
C GLU A 162 9.01 -1.79 6.07
N ASP A 163 8.43 -0.97 6.96
CA ASP A 163 8.86 -0.85 8.36
C ASP A 163 8.92 -2.22 9.05
N PHE A 164 7.95 -3.08 8.74
CA PHE A 164 7.86 -4.42 9.32
C PHE A 164 8.90 -5.39 8.76
N GLY A 165 9.15 -5.35 7.45
CA GLY A 165 10.22 -6.13 6.81
C GLY A 165 11.59 -5.77 7.37
N ASN A 166 11.88 -4.48 7.48
CA ASN A 166 13.11 -3.95 8.07
C ASN A 166 13.26 -4.34 9.55
N PHE A 167 12.16 -4.34 10.31
CA PHE A 167 12.15 -4.79 11.70
C PHE A 167 12.43 -6.29 11.84
N GLN A 168 11.85 -7.14 11.00
CA GLN A 168 12.11 -8.59 11.00
C GLN A 168 13.57 -8.89 10.65
N GLU A 169 14.13 -8.18 9.66
CA GLU A 169 15.55 -8.33 9.30
C GLU A 169 16.47 -7.90 10.45
N SER A 170 16.15 -6.77 11.09
CA SER A 170 16.89 -6.26 12.24
C SER A 170 16.82 -7.22 13.44
N LEU A 171 15.65 -7.82 13.71
CA LEU A 171 15.49 -8.85 14.74
C LEU A 171 16.26 -10.13 14.41
N ALA A 172 16.26 -10.57 13.15
CA ALA A 172 17.03 -11.73 12.73
C ALA A 172 18.54 -11.50 12.95
N ARG A 173 19.05 -10.32 12.58
CA ARG A 173 20.44 -9.91 12.88
C ARG A 173 20.70 -9.88 14.38
N LEU A 174 19.79 -9.33 15.18
CA LEU A 174 19.94 -9.24 16.64
C LEU A 174 19.92 -10.62 17.31
N ARG A 175 19.08 -11.56 16.84
CA ARG A 175 19.09 -12.96 17.28
C ARG A 175 20.39 -13.67 16.92
N LYS A 176 20.93 -13.43 15.71
CA LYS A 176 22.23 -13.96 15.30
C LYS A 176 23.36 -13.46 16.21
N ILE A 177 23.39 -12.15 16.51
CA ILE A 177 24.36 -11.55 17.45
C ILE A 177 24.25 -12.18 18.85
N ILE A 178 23.03 -12.40 19.35
CA ILE A 178 22.81 -13.07 20.65
C ILE A 178 23.30 -14.52 20.61
N ALA A 179 23.05 -15.26 19.53
CA ALA A 179 23.54 -16.63 19.35
C ALA A 179 25.08 -16.67 19.31
N ASP A 180 25.69 -15.77 18.54
CA ASP A 180 27.14 -15.63 18.43
C ASP A 180 27.76 -15.27 19.79
N HIS A 181 27.14 -14.36 20.55
CA HIS A 181 27.59 -13.98 21.88
C HIS A 181 27.48 -15.13 22.90
N LYS A 182 26.42 -15.93 22.84
CA LYS A 182 26.28 -17.14 23.68
C LYS A 182 27.36 -18.17 23.35
N GLU A 183 27.66 -18.35 22.07
CA GLU A 183 28.70 -19.29 21.64
C GLU A 183 30.10 -18.82 22.04
N ILE A 184 30.43 -17.53 21.85
CA ILE A 184 31.69 -16.95 22.33
C ILE A 184 31.82 -17.07 23.85
N SER A 185 30.73 -16.82 24.59
CA SER A 185 30.72 -16.97 26.04
C SER A 185 30.93 -18.41 26.47
N ARG A 186 30.34 -19.39 25.78
CA ARG A 186 30.54 -20.82 26.04
C ARG A 186 31.99 -21.22 25.76
N LEU A 187 32.51 -20.85 24.59
CA LEU A 187 33.87 -21.12 24.15
C LEU A 187 34.94 -20.47 25.02
N THR A 188 34.63 -19.37 25.71
CA THR A 188 35.57 -18.69 26.62
C THR A 188 35.44 -19.15 28.07
N ARG A 189 34.25 -19.59 28.49
CA ARG A 189 33.98 -20.05 29.85
C ARG A 189 34.43 -21.49 30.09
N GLU A 190 34.18 -22.40 29.14
CA GLU A 190 34.62 -23.81 29.23
C GLU A 190 36.15 -23.97 29.44
N PRO A 191 37.04 -23.30 28.67
CA PRO A 191 38.48 -23.43 28.88
C PRO A 191 38.97 -22.78 30.17
N ARG A 192 38.31 -21.70 30.63
CA ARG A 192 38.66 -21.03 31.88
C ARG A 192 38.32 -21.90 33.08
N GLU A 193 37.13 -22.49 33.09
CA GLU A 193 36.70 -23.41 34.14
C GLU A 193 37.56 -24.68 34.17
N ARG A 194 37.86 -25.28 33.00
CA ARG A 194 38.79 -26.43 32.90
C ARG A 194 40.19 -26.09 33.41
N ARG A 195 40.76 -24.93 33.06
CA ARG A 195 42.08 -24.50 33.54
C ARG A 195 42.11 -24.29 35.06
N GLU A 196 41.07 -23.69 35.62
CA GLU A 196 40.97 -23.47 37.07
C GLU A 196 40.72 -24.78 37.85
N GLN A 197 40.10 -25.77 37.21
CA GLN A 197 39.92 -27.10 37.80
C GLN A 197 41.23 -27.90 37.78
N ILE A 198 41.95 -27.88 36.66
CA ILE A 198 43.29 -28.48 36.54
C ILE A 198 44.27 -27.85 37.55
N LYS A 199 44.26 -26.53 37.72
CA LYS A 199 45.09 -25.85 38.75
C LYS A 199 44.71 -26.28 40.17
N ARG A 200 43.42 -26.44 40.46
CA ARG A 200 42.95 -26.92 41.78
C ARG A 200 43.38 -28.36 42.05
N ASP A 201 43.28 -29.24 41.05
CA ASP A 201 43.69 -30.64 41.16
C ASP A 201 45.21 -30.78 41.31
N LEU A 202 45.99 -29.96 40.59
CA LEU A 202 47.45 -29.88 40.76
C LEU A 202 47.86 -29.37 42.14
N ARG A 203 47.18 -28.34 42.66
CA ARG A 203 47.42 -27.84 44.03
C ARG A 203 47.10 -28.90 45.08
N ARG A 204 46.02 -29.66 44.91
CA ARG A 204 45.62 -30.71 45.86
C ARG A 204 46.64 -31.86 45.87
N ARG A 205 47.17 -32.26 44.70
CA ARG A 205 48.22 -33.29 44.57
C ARG A 205 49.62 -32.87 45.02
N LEU A 206 49.88 -31.57 45.18
CA LEU A 206 51.17 -31.04 45.66
C LEU A 206 51.19 -30.82 47.18
N LEU A 207 50.04 -30.97 47.86
CA LEU A 207 49.86 -30.78 49.30
C LEU A 207 49.62 -32.11 50.05
N ASP A 208 49.48 -33.22 49.32
CA ASP A 208 49.54 -34.61 49.81
C ASP A 208 50.93 -35.19 49.55
#